data_AF-A0A7W0GYM1-F1
#
_entry.id   AF-A0A7W0GYM1-F1
#
_cell.length_a   1.000
_cell.length_b   1.000
_cell.length_c   1.000
_cell.angle_alpha   90.00
_cell.angle_beta   90.00
_cell.angle_gamma   90.00
#
_symmetry.space_group_name_H-M   'P 1'
#
loop_
_entity.id
_entity.type
_entity.pdbx_description
1 polymer ?
#
loop_
_entity_poly.entity_id
_entity_poly.type
_entity_poly.pdbx_seq_one_letter_code
_entity_poly.pdbx_strand_id
1 'polypeptide(L)'
;MGETEIPPGQYRAVRLAFDPARSTMTAAGGGTIGTAAGPNLFALVEEAMAIGENGEDIVIDFDVGRSFLYDGNGAFTFIIPDLRAITRAGSGAVRGTLARSPDGAPIAHGVVSVHIAPDSMGVLGPLLATSRSGVDGKFTASFLRPGRYQLVAEDLARDAVAPAVRGDVTAGETADVGEVRF
;
A
#
# COMPACT_ATOMS: atom_id res chain seq x y z
N MET A 1 13.94 -15.40 -4.01
CA MET A 1 14.06 -14.18 -4.85
C MET A 1 15.52 -13.96 -5.15
N GLY A 2 15.87 -13.36 -6.29
CA GLY A 2 17.26 -13.02 -6.61
C GLY A 2 17.70 -11.75 -5.90
N GLU A 3 19.00 -11.61 -5.67
CA GLU A 3 19.65 -10.40 -5.14
C GLU A 3 20.59 -9.85 -6.22
N THR A 4 20.68 -8.52 -6.35
CA THR A 4 21.63 -7.86 -7.25
C THR A 4 22.03 -6.52 -6.66
N GLU A 5 23.29 -6.13 -6.86
CA GLU A 5 23.77 -4.78 -6.59
C GLU A 5 23.44 -3.86 -7.77
N ILE A 6 23.15 -2.59 -7.49
CA ILE A 6 23.00 -1.55 -8.51
C ILE A 6 23.95 -0.38 -8.21
N PRO A 7 24.54 0.26 -9.23
CA PRO A 7 25.46 1.38 -9.00
C PRO A 7 24.80 2.57 -8.28
N PRO A 8 25.56 3.44 -7.61
CA PRO A 8 25.05 4.73 -7.14
C PRO A 8 24.51 5.58 -8.30
N GLY A 9 23.44 6.34 -8.05
CA GLY A 9 22.81 7.15 -9.09
C GLY A 9 21.41 7.62 -8.76
N GLN A 10 20.78 8.28 -9.74
CA GLN A 10 19.36 8.65 -9.69
C GLN A 10 18.53 7.70 -10.52
N TYR A 11 17.56 7.06 -9.88
CA TYR A 11 16.68 6.07 -10.52
C TYR A 11 15.25 6.61 -10.58
N ARG A 12 14.63 6.47 -11.76
CA ARG A 12 13.23 6.88 -12.01
C ARG A 12 12.26 5.70 -12.11
N ALA A 13 12.77 4.49 -12.31
CA ALA A 13 11.96 3.28 -12.40
C ALA A 13 12.82 2.05 -12.05
N VAL A 14 12.19 1.05 -11.44
CA VAL A 14 12.72 -0.31 -11.33
C VAL A 14 11.85 -1.21 -12.19
N ARG A 15 12.45 -1.93 -13.16
CA ARG A 15 11.74 -2.88 -14.01
C ARG A 15 11.83 -4.26 -13.39
N LEU A 16 10.68 -4.86 -13.11
CA LEU A 16 10.55 -6.24 -12.66
C LEU A 16 10.06 -7.10 -13.83
N ALA A 17 10.89 -8.03 -14.29
CA ALA A 17 10.53 -8.98 -15.33
C ALA A 17 10.14 -10.32 -14.69
N PHE A 18 8.91 -10.77 -14.95
CA PHE A 18 8.44 -12.09 -14.57
C PHE A 18 8.56 -13.03 -15.76
N ASP A 19 9.10 -14.22 -15.51
CA ASP A 19 9.06 -15.30 -16.47
C ASP A 19 7.77 -16.11 -16.23
N PRO A 20 6.74 -15.98 -17.10
CA PRO A 20 5.46 -16.65 -16.91
C PRO A 20 5.56 -18.17 -17.05
N ALA A 21 6.64 -18.70 -17.64
CA ALA A 21 6.88 -20.15 -17.67
C ALA A 21 7.40 -20.68 -16.33
N ARG A 22 7.88 -19.81 -15.44
CA ARG A 22 8.47 -20.17 -14.15
C ARG A 22 7.79 -19.49 -12.95
N SER A 23 6.78 -18.66 -13.19
CA SER A 23 6.08 -17.87 -12.17
C SER A 23 4.58 -18.07 -12.31
N THR A 24 3.90 -18.35 -11.20
CA THR A 24 2.44 -18.49 -11.16
C THR A 24 1.87 -17.72 -9.97
N MET A 25 0.64 -17.22 -10.12
CA MET A 25 -0.18 -16.71 -9.02
C MET A 25 -1.36 -17.64 -8.82
N THR A 26 -1.60 -18.04 -7.58
CA THR A 26 -2.71 -18.94 -7.22
C THR A 26 -3.63 -18.26 -6.20
N ALA A 27 -4.93 -18.40 -6.41
CA ALA A 27 -5.93 -18.07 -5.41
C ALA A 27 -5.81 -19.03 -4.22
N ALA A 28 -6.38 -18.66 -3.06
CA ALA A 28 -6.37 -19.50 -1.86
C ALA A 28 -6.96 -20.91 -2.08
N GLY A 29 -7.89 -21.06 -3.04
CA GLY A 29 -8.46 -22.34 -3.46
C GLY A 29 -7.64 -23.13 -4.48
N GLY A 30 -6.43 -22.68 -4.82
CA GLY A 30 -5.51 -23.36 -5.75
C GLY A 30 -5.71 -23.04 -7.25
N GLY A 31 -6.74 -22.29 -7.61
CA GLY A 31 -6.97 -21.85 -8.99
C GLY A 31 -5.94 -20.80 -9.43
N THR A 32 -5.45 -20.90 -10.67
CA THR A 32 -4.51 -19.91 -11.24
C THR A 32 -5.23 -18.59 -11.51
N ILE A 33 -4.61 -17.49 -11.08
CA ILE A 33 -5.05 -16.13 -11.41
C ILE A 33 -4.43 -15.76 -12.76
N GLY A 34 -5.29 -15.54 -13.77
CA GLY A 34 -4.85 -15.06 -15.08
C GLY A 34 -4.34 -13.62 -15.02
N THR A 35 -3.29 -13.31 -15.81
CA THR A 35 -2.71 -11.97 -15.89
C THR A 35 -3.10 -11.30 -17.20
N ALA A 36 -3.70 -10.11 -17.16
CA ALA A 36 -3.86 -9.27 -18.35
C ALA A 36 -2.56 -8.53 -18.71
N ALA A 37 -1.65 -8.37 -17.75
CA ALA A 37 -0.35 -7.72 -17.94
C ALA A 37 0.66 -8.64 -18.66
N GLY A 38 1.45 -8.08 -19.59
CA GLY A 38 2.60 -8.77 -20.18
C GLY A 38 3.71 -9.07 -19.15
N PRO A 39 4.81 -9.75 -19.55
CA PRO A 39 5.83 -10.27 -18.61
C PRO A 39 6.68 -9.20 -17.92
N ASN A 40 6.44 -7.91 -18.20
CA ASN A 40 7.20 -6.80 -17.63
C ASN A 40 6.28 -5.95 -16.75
N LEU A 41 6.58 -5.89 -15.47
CA LEU A 41 5.94 -5.00 -14.52
C LEU A 41 6.93 -3.88 -14.18
N PHE A 42 6.46 -2.64 -14.12
CA PHE A 42 7.30 -1.50 -13.78
C PHE A 42 6.88 -1.01 -12.40
N ALA A 43 7.83 -0.99 -11.45
CA ALA A 43 7.69 -0.24 -10.22
C ALA A 43 8.15 1.19 -10.51
N LEU A 44 7.20 2.12 -10.55
CA LEU A 44 7.53 3.52 -10.76
C LEU A 44 8.12 4.08 -9.46
N VAL A 45 9.20 4.84 -9.60
CA VAL A 45 9.72 5.63 -8.49
C VAL A 45 8.96 6.95 -8.54
N GLU A 46 8.19 7.27 -7.50
CA GLU A 46 7.33 8.47 -7.50
C GLU A 46 8.14 9.78 -7.60
N GLU A 47 9.41 9.77 -7.21
CA GLU A 47 10.39 10.86 -7.36
C GLU A 47 11.81 10.28 -7.43
N ALA A 48 12.74 10.92 -8.15
CA ALA A 48 14.06 10.35 -8.40
C ALA A 48 14.75 9.91 -7.10
N MET A 49 14.95 8.60 -6.97
CA MET A 49 15.55 8.01 -5.79
C MET A 49 17.07 8.16 -5.89
N ALA A 50 17.67 8.90 -4.98
CA ALA A 50 19.11 9.02 -4.86
C ALA A 50 19.65 7.83 -4.07
N ILE A 51 20.52 7.04 -4.69
CA ILE A 51 21.25 5.97 -4.01
C ILE A 51 22.69 6.45 -3.80
N GLY A 52 23.07 6.58 -2.53
CA GLY A 52 24.42 7.00 -2.14
C GLY A 52 25.46 5.90 -2.33
N GLU A 53 26.74 6.27 -2.20
CA GLU A 53 27.87 5.35 -2.36
C GLU A 53 27.89 4.20 -1.34
N ASN A 54 27.20 4.37 -0.21
CA ASN A 54 27.09 3.34 0.83
C ASN A 54 25.99 2.29 0.55
N GLY A 55 25.27 2.42 -0.57
CA GLY A 55 24.11 1.57 -0.88
C GLY A 55 22.88 1.94 -0.07
N GLU A 56 21.70 1.56 -0.57
CA GLU A 56 20.41 1.76 0.09
C GLU A 56 19.53 0.53 -0.15
N ASP A 57 18.79 0.11 0.88
CA ASP A 57 17.76 -0.92 0.72
C ASP A 57 16.60 -0.34 -0.11
N ILE A 58 16.38 -0.88 -1.30
CA ILE A 58 15.25 -0.51 -2.15
C ILE A 58 14.09 -1.45 -1.83
N VAL A 59 12.98 -0.86 -1.43
CA VAL A 59 11.73 -1.57 -1.25
C VAL A 59 10.90 -1.44 -2.51
N ILE A 60 10.50 -2.58 -3.07
CA ILE A 60 9.45 -2.66 -4.07
C ILE A 60 8.15 -2.97 -3.34
N ASP A 61 7.32 -1.96 -3.16
CA ASP A 61 6.02 -2.07 -2.51
C ASP A 61 4.94 -2.40 -3.54
N PHE A 62 4.16 -3.44 -3.26
CA PHE A 62 3.10 -3.94 -4.14
C PHE A 62 1.75 -3.76 -3.47
N ASP A 63 0.96 -2.82 -3.98
CA ASP A 63 -0.39 -2.60 -3.49
C ASP A 63 -1.35 -3.59 -4.15
N VAL A 64 -1.53 -4.73 -3.47
CA VAL A 64 -2.45 -5.78 -3.88
C VAL A 64 -3.89 -5.26 -4.01
N GLY A 65 -4.33 -4.36 -3.12
CA GLY A 65 -5.70 -3.84 -3.14
C GLY A 65 -6.01 -3.07 -4.42
N ARG A 66 -5.02 -2.36 -4.95
CA ARG A 66 -5.16 -1.55 -6.18
C ARG A 66 -4.86 -2.32 -7.47
N SER A 67 -4.28 -3.51 -7.37
CA SER A 67 -3.83 -4.29 -8.53
C SER A 67 -4.89 -5.23 -9.13
N PHE A 68 -6.02 -5.40 -8.44
CA PHE A 68 -7.11 -6.28 -8.83
C PHE A 68 -8.40 -5.49 -9.02
N LEU A 69 -9.13 -5.79 -10.09
CA LEU A 69 -10.52 -5.33 -10.25
C LEU A 69 -11.47 -6.46 -9.85
N TYR A 70 -12.40 -6.13 -8.96
CA TYR A 70 -13.54 -6.98 -8.63
C TYR A 70 -14.63 -6.84 -9.70
N ASP A 71 -15.14 -7.96 -10.20
CA ASP A 71 -16.13 -7.98 -11.28
C ASP A 71 -17.59 -7.86 -10.81
N GLY A 72 -17.82 -7.78 -9.50
CA GLY A 72 -19.15 -7.77 -8.91
C GLY A 72 -19.74 -9.15 -8.59
N ASN A 73 -19.18 -10.22 -9.14
CA ASN A 73 -19.73 -11.59 -9.10
C ASN A 73 -18.84 -12.59 -8.34
N GLY A 74 -17.90 -12.10 -7.53
CA GLY A 74 -17.00 -12.95 -6.74
C GLY A 74 -15.64 -13.21 -7.38
N ALA A 75 -15.38 -12.72 -8.60
CA ALA A 75 -14.10 -12.91 -9.26
C ALA A 75 -13.24 -11.63 -9.24
N PHE A 76 -11.93 -11.84 -9.22
CA PHE A 76 -10.93 -10.79 -9.29
C PHE A 76 -10.10 -10.98 -10.56
N THR A 77 -9.91 -9.89 -11.31
CA THR A 77 -9.00 -9.86 -12.45
C THR A 77 -7.77 -9.06 -12.08
N PHE A 78 -6.58 -9.64 -12.26
CA PHE A 78 -5.32 -8.91 -12.16
C PHE A 78 -5.11 -8.07 -13.42
N ILE A 79 -5.21 -6.75 -13.28
CA ILE A 79 -5.30 -5.81 -14.40
C ILE A 79 -3.93 -5.17 -14.66
N ILE A 80 -3.48 -4.35 -13.71
CA ILE A 80 -2.19 -3.65 -13.75
C ILE A 80 -1.63 -3.69 -12.34
N PRO A 81 -0.37 -4.12 -12.13
CA PRO A 81 0.24 -4.03 -10.82
C PRO A 81 0.47 -2.58 -10.40
N ASP A 82 0.03 -2.24 -9.20
CA ASP A 82 0.37 -0.97 -8.56
C ASP A 82 1.65 -1.19 -7.74
N LEU A 83 2.78 -0.84 -8.35
CA LEU A 83 4.12 -1.04 -7.78
C LEU A 83 4.80 0.30 -7.57
N ARG A 84 5.34 0.48 -6.37
CA ARG A 84 6.14 1.64 -5.98
C ARG A 84 7.53 1.20 -5.58
N ALA A 85 8.52 2.04 -5.88
CA ALA A 85 9.89 1.84 -5.43
C ALA A 85 10.31 3.02 -4.55
N ILE A 86 10.85 2.73 -3.37
CA ILE A 86 11.31 3.73 -2.39
C ILE A 86 12.50 3.16 -1.60
N THR A 87 13.42 4.01 -1.13
CA THR A 87 14.44 3.55 -0.18
C THR A 87 13.80 3.31 1.17
N ARG A 88 14.25 2.26 1.86
CA ARG A 88 13.80 1.97 3.22
C ARG A 88 14.06 3.15 4.15
N ALA A 89 15.27 3.74 4.08
CA ALA A 89 15.67 4.90 4.88
C ALA A 89 14.89 6.17 4.54
N GLY A 90 14.47 6.35 3.28
CA GLY A 90 13.69 7.51 2.82
C GLY A 90 12.18 7.35 3.02
N SER A 91 11.74 6.25 3.63
CA SER A 91 10.34 5.93 3.82
C SER A 91 9.95 5.91 5.30
N GLY A 92 8.69 6.16 5.59
CA GLY A 92 8.08 5.96 6.90
C GLY A 92 6.78 5.18 6.79
N ALA A 93 6.00 5.17 7.87
CA ALA A 93 4.72 4.47 7.94
C ALA A 93 3.68 5.23 8.76
N VAL A 94 2.41 4.89 8.56
CA VAL A 94 1.31 5.25 9.47
C VAL A 94 0.68 3.97 10.01
N ARG A 95 0.37 3.93 11.30
CA ARG A 95 -0.38 2.85 11.94
C ARG A 95 -1.54 3.38 12.76
N GLY A 96 -2.48 2.50 13.05
CA GLY A 96 -3.59 2.78 13.96
C GLY A 96 -4.40 1.52 14.25
N THR A 97 -5.54 1.70 14.90
CA THR A 97 -6.49 0.62 15.22
C THR A 97 -7.88 1.00 14.76
N LEU A 98 -8.56 0.11 14.04
CA LEU A 98 -9.97 0.27 13.68
C LEU A 98 -10.84 -0.35 14.78
N ALA A 99 -11.76 0.43 15.32
CA ALA A 99 -12.66 0.00 16.40
C ALA A 99 -14.10 0.46 16.18
N ARG A 100 -15.05 -0.33 16.66
CA ARG A 100 -16.48 0.00 16.61
C ARG A 100 -16.88 0.90 17.78
N SER A 101 -17.78 1.85 17.54
CA SER A 101 -18.48 2.56 18.62
C SER A 101 -19.81 1.87 18.99
N PRO A 102 -20.20 1.83 20.27
CA PRO A 102 -19.47 2.33 21.45
C PRO A 102 -18.56 1.29 22.11
N ASP A 103 -18.66 0.01 21.74
CA ASP A 103 -18.08 -1.13 22.46
C ASP A 103 -16.54 -1.24 22.34
N GLY A 104 -15.92 -0.52 21.40
CA GLY A 104 -14.48 -0.57 21.14
C GLY A 104 -14.03 -1.89 20.50
N ALA A 105 -14.96 -2.70 19.99
CA ALA A 105 -14.60 -3.98 19.39
C ALA A 105 -13.73 -3.77 18.15
N PRO A 106 -12.63 -4.53 17.97
CA PRO A 106 -11.75 -4.36 16.82
C PRO A 106 -12.49 -4.72 15.53
N ILE A 107 -12.23 -3.94 14.48
CA ILE A 107 -12.75 -4.19 13.14
C ILE A 107 -11.68 -4.94 12.37
N ALA A 108 -11.88 -6.25 12.25
CA ALA A 108 -11.01 -7.13 11.49
C ALA A 108 -11.21 -6.91 9.97
N HIS A 109 -10.11 -7.00 9.22
CA HIS A 109 -10.13 -6.99 7.76
C HIS A 109 -10.76 -5.74 7.12
N GLY A 110 -10.85 -4.63 7.85
CA GLY A 110 -11.27 -3.33 7.34
C GLY A 110 -10.21 -2.76 6.40
N VAL A 111 -10.65 -2.00 5.40
CA VAL A 111 -9.78 -1.38 4.40
C VAL A 111 -9.39 0.01 4.91
N VAL A 112 -8.14 0.39 4.68
CA VAL A 112 -7.62 1.72 4.98
C VAL A 112 -7.02 2.31 3.72
N SER A 113 -7.64 3.36 3.20
CA SER A 113 -7.21 4.11 2.03
C SER A 113 -6.41 5.34 2.47
N VAL A 114 -5.17 5.46 1.99
CA VAL A 114 -4.23 6.53 2.35
C VAL A 114 -4.11 7.52 1.19
N HIS A 115 -4.58 8.74 1.43
CA HIS A 115 -4.55 9.84 0.48
C HIS A 115 -3.52 10.89 0.89
N ILE A 116 -2.96 11.62 -0.07
CA ILE A 116 -2.26 12.87 0.24
C ILE A 116 -3.25 13.81 0.93
N ALA A 117 -2.89 14.39 2.07
CA ALA A 117 -3.73 15.37 2.73
C ALA A 117 -3.57 16.75 2.06
N PRO A 118 -4.62 17.32 1.47
CA PRO A 118 -4.62 18.75 1.20
C PRO A 118 -4.77 19.54 2.51
N ASP A 119 -4.54 20.85 2.44
CA ASP A 119 -4.68 21.72 3.60
C ASP A 119 -6.13 21.74 4.14
N SER A 120 -7.13 21.56 3.26
CA SER A 120 -8.54 21.45 3.63
C SER A 120 -8.93 20.02 4.04
N MET A 121 -9.71 19.89 5.10
CA MET A 121 -10.13 18.57 5.64
C MET A 121 -11.23 17.87 4.83
N GLY A 122 -11.93 18.58 3.93
CA GLY A 122 -13.12 18.08 3.23
C GLY A 122 -12.87 17.54 1.81
N VAL A 123 -11.62 17.54 1.35
CA VAL A 123 -11.26 17.06 0.02
C VAL A 123 -10.20 15.98 0.19
N LEU A 124 -10.41 14.80 -0.38
CA LEU A 124 -9.38 13.78 -0.44
C LEU A 124 -8.42 14.12 -1.58
N GLY A 125 -7.12 14.07 -1.30
CA GLY A 125 -6.10 14.09 -2.35
C GLY A 125 -6.05 12.75 -3.11
N PRO A 126 -5.07 12.59 -4.01
CA PRO A 126 -4.84 11.32 -4.71
C PRO A 126 -4.63 10.15 -3.73
N LEU A 127 -5.20 8.98 -4.07
CA LEU A 127 -4.94 7.72 -3.35
C LEU A 127 -3.52 7.25 -3.66
N LEU A 128 -2.74 7.00 -2.62
CA LEU A 128 -1.34 6.56 -2.74
C LEU A 128 -1.13 5.13 -2.30
N ALA A 129 -1.83 4.68 -1.27
CA ALA A 129 -1.64 3.35 -0.72
C ALA A 129 -2.93 2.84 -0.10
N THR A 130 -3.06 1.52 -0.04
CA THR A 130 -4.05 0.84 0.76
C THR A 130 -3.38 -0.06 1.81
N SER A 131 -4.07 -0.23 2.92
CA SER A 131 -3.71 -1.16 3.98
C SER A 131 -4.97 -1.90 4.45
N ARG A 132 -4.79 -3.00 5.18
CA ARG A 132 -5.89 -3.76 5.76
C ARG A 132 -5.65 -4.00 7.24
N SER A 133 -6.70 -3.92 8.05
CA SER A 133 -6.58 -4.27 9.47
C SER A 133 -6.48 -5.78 9.68
N GLY A 134 -5.67 -6.18 10.65
CA GLY A 134 -5.62 -7.54 11.17
C GLY A 134 -6.85 -7.89 12.01
N VAL A 135 -6.90 -9.11 12.52
CA VAL A 135 -7.99 -9.58 13.40
C VAL A 135 -8.11 -8.79 14.71
N ASP A 136 -7.03 -8.14 15.13
CA ASP A 136 -6.98 -7.26 16.31
C ASP A 136 -7.33 -5.79 15.97
N GLY A 137 -7.78 -5.51 14.74
CA GLY A 137 -8.15 -4.18 14.27
C GLY A 137 -6.95 -3.29 13.92
N LYS A 138 -5.71 -3.72 14.18
CA LYS A 138 -4.53 -2.92 13.88
C LYS A 138 -4.20 -2.93 12.40
N PHE A 139 -3.77 -1.79 11.90
CA PHE A 139 -3.29 -1.65 10.52
C PHE A 139 -1.97 -0.89 10.50
N THR A 140 -1.18 -1.10 9.46
CA THR A 140 0.02 -0.32 9.15
C THR A 140 0.12 -0.11 7.65
N ALA A 141 0.12 1.15 7.21
CA ALA A 141 0.47 1.54 5.86
C ALA A 141 1.95 1.96 5.83
N SER A 142 2.79 1.09 5.28
CA SER A 142 4.25 1.26 5.23
C SER A 142 4.72 1.92 3.93
N PHE A 143 6.00 2.25 3.90
CA PHE A 143 6.71 2.70 2.69
C PHE A 143 6.15 3.99 2.08
N LEU A 144 5.64 4.87 2.95
CA LEU A 144 5.14 6.19 2.59
C LEU A 144 6.29 7.20 2.58
N ARG A 145 6.27 8.14 1.65
CA ARG A 145 7.21 9.27 1.71
C ARG A 145 6.90 10.19 2.90
N PRO A 146 7.88 10.94 3.41
CA PRO A 146 7.61 11.97 4.40
C PRO A 146 6.57 12.97 3.87
N GLY A 147 5.56 13.29 4.69
CA GLY A 147 4.45 14.13 4.26
C GLY A 147 3.20 13.94 5.10
N ARG A 148 2.16 14.70 4.78
CA ARG A 148 0.87 14.65 5.46
C ARG A 148 -0.13 13.82 4.68
N TYR A 149 -0.81 12.93 5.38
CA TYR A 149 -1.76 11.99 4.80
C TYR A 149 -3.12 12.06 5.48
N GLN A 150 -4.16 11.74 4.71
CA GLN A 150 -5.51 11.49 5.20
C GLN A 150 -5.84 10.02 5.01
N LEU A 151 -6.31 9.38 6.07
CA LEU A 151 -6.69 7.98 6.10
C LEU A 151 -8.20 7.88 6.17
N VAL A 152 -8.79 7.12 5.26
CA VAL A 152 -10.21 6.79 5.23
C VAL A 152 -10.33 5.29 5.44
N ALA A 153 -11.08 4.89 6.46
CA ALA A 153 -11.26 3.49 6.82
C ALA A 153 -12.68 3.01 6.50
N GLU A 154 -12.78 1.78 6.02
CA GLU A 154 -14.03 1.15 5.60
C GLU A 154 -14.22 -0.21 6.30
N ASP A 155 -15.38 -0.41 6.92
CA ASP A 155 -15.85 -1.69 7.43
C ASP A 155 -16.78 -2.32 6.37
N LEU A 156 -16.19 -3.10 5.47
CA LEU A 156 -16.90 -3.75 4.37
C LEU A 156 -18.01 -4.70 4.85
N ALA A 157 -17.91 -5.26 6.05
CA ALA A 157 -18.93 -6.16 6.58
C ALA A 157 -20.20 -5.41 7.00
N ARG A 158 -20.09 -4.10 7.25
CA ARG A 158 -21.20 -3.23 7.67
C ARG A 158 -21.54 -2.15 6.67
N ASP A 159 -20.80 -2.07 5.56
CA ASP A 159 -20.92 -1.01 4.58
C ASP A 159 -20.81 0.39 5.23
N ALA A 160 -19.80 0.55 6.10
CA ALA A 160 -19.59 1.76 6.89
C ALA A 160 -18.24 2.40 6.59
N VAL A 161 -18.21 3.74 6.59
CA VAL A 161 -17.01 4.55 6.37
C VAL A 161 -16.77 5.42 7.61
N ALA A 162 -15.56 5.33 8.18
CA ALA A 162 -15.18 6.15 9.32
C ALA A 162 -14.83 7.59 8.90
N PRO A 163 -14.91 8.56 9.83
CA PRO A 163 -14.36 9.89 9.60
C PRO A 163 -12.87 9.82 9.23
N ALA A 164 -12.46 10.66 8.28
CA ALA A 164 -11.05 10.72 7.87
C ALA A 164 -10.17 11.21 9.02
N VAL A 165 -9.04 10.53 9.23
CA VAL A 165 -8.01 10.93 10.21
C VAL A 165 -6.74 11.38 9.49
N ARG A 166 -5.90 12.18 10.16
CA ARG A 166 -4.63 12.66 9.59
C ARG A 166 -3.45 11.99 10.27
N GLY A 167 -2.41 11.71 9.48
CA GLY A 167 -1.11 11.27 9.97
C GLY A 167 0.01 12.03 9.24
N ASP A 168 0.99 12.50 9.99
CA ASP A 168 2.21 13.10 9.45
C ASP A 168 3.34 12.06 9.49
N VAL A 169 3.87 11.69 8.33
CA VAL A 169 4.94 10.69 8.19
C VAL A 169 6.29 11.39 8.16
N THR A 170 7.23 10.87 8.94
CA THR A 170 8.66 11.19 8.87
C THR A 170 9.43 9.97 8.38
N ALA A 171 10.51 10.19 7.63
CA ALA A 171 11.38 9.11 7.18
C ALA A 171 11.96 8.33 8.37
N GLY A 172 11.96 7.01 8.29
CA GLY A 172 12.44 6.10 9.35
C GLY A 172 11.46 5.94 10.54
N GLU A 173 10.34 6.65 10.55
CA GLU A 173 9.40 6.64 11.67
C GLU A 173 8.05 6.00 11.29
N THR A 174 7.32 5.57 12.32
CA THR A 174 5.92 5.13 12.18
C THR A 174 5.03 6.06 12.99
N ALA A 175 4.23 6.87 12.29
CA ALA A 175 3.26 7.75 12.90
C ALA A 175 2.06 6.95 13.41
N ASP A 176 1.57 7.28 14.60
CA ASP A 176 0.40 6.64 15.20
C ASP A 176 -0.79 7.58 15.12
N VAL A 177 -1.84 7.19 14.38
CA VAL A 177 -3.09 7.96 14.29
C VAL A 177 -4.09 7.56 15.37
N GLY A 178 -3.70 6.65 16.26
CA GLY A 178 -4.54 6.16 17.34
C GLY A 178 -5.69 5.29 16.83
N GLU A 179 -6.84 5.45 17.48
CA GLU A 179 -8.02 4.65 17.20
C GLU A 179 -8.97 5.39 16.25
N VAL A 180 -9.33 4.72 15.16
CA VAL A 180 -10.30 5.20 14.17
C VAL A 180 -11.62 4.51 14.46
N ARG A 181 -12.60 5.32 14.88
CA ARG A 181 -13.92 4.85 15.30
C ARG A 181 -14.97 5.01 14.21
N PHE A 182 -15.78 3.96 14.07
CA PHE A 182 -16.99 3.90 13.24
C PHE A 182 -18.22 4.13 14.10
#